data_AF-A0A351A1U8-F1
#
_entry.id   AF-A0A351A1U8-F1
#
_cell.length_a   1.000
_cell.length_b   1.000
_cell.length_c   1.000
_cell.angle_alpha   90.00
_cell.angle_beta   90.00
_cell.angle_gamma   90.00
#
_symmetry.space_group_name_H-M   'P 1'
#
loop_
_entity.id
_entity.type
_entity.pdbx_description
1 polymer ?
#
loop_
_entity_poly.entity_id
_entity_poly.type
_entity_poly.pdbx_seq_one_letter_code
_entity_poly.pdbx_strand_id
1 'polypeptide(L)'
;MKKLLAPMLLLGAALTSHAAPDEATAMAVAKKNGCLACHALDKKLVGPAWNDIGKKYAAEAGAAEQLVVKVKKGSKGVWGAVPMPP
;
A
#
# COMPACT_ATOMS: atom_id res chain seq x y z
N MET A 1 -44.03 7.32 -37.17
CA MET A 1 -42.88 6.55 -36.66
C MET A 1 -42.28 7.35 -35.50
N LYS A 2 -42.74 7.07 -34.28
CA LYS A 2 -42.56 7.92 -33.11
C LYS A 2 -42.12 7.01 -31.97
N LYS A 3 -41.01 7.38 -31.32
CA LYS A 3 -40.52 6.89 -30.02
C LYS A 3 -39.93 5.46 -30.13
N LEU A 4 -38.78 5.13 -29.54
CA LEU A 4 -38.34 5.43 -28.18
C LEU A 4 -36.80 5.48 -28.13
N LEU A 5 -36.25 6.62 -27.71
CA LEU A 5 -34.92 6.71 -27.12
C LEU A 5 -35.03 6.15 -25.69
N ALA A 6 -34.41 5.01 -25.43
CA ALA A 6 -34.23 4.50 -24.08
C ALA A 6 -33.00 5.19 -23.47
N PRO A 7 -33.11 5.84 -22.29
CA PRO A 7 -31.96 6.41 -21.62
C PRO A 7 -31.14 5.25 -21.03
N MET A 8 -29.94 5.05 -21.58
CA MET A 8 -28.92 4.20 -21.00
C MET A 8 -28.50 4.83 -19.67
N LEU A 9 -29.15 4.38 -18.59
CA LEU A 9 -28.85 4.78 -17.22
C LEU A 9 -27.48 4.19 -16.87
N LEU A 10 -26.43 4.98 -17.12
CA LEU A 10 -25.09 4.73 -16.63
C LEU A 10 -25.12 4.76 -15.11
N LEU A 11 -25.23 3.58 -14.51
CA LEU A 11 -25.03 3.36 -13.09
C LEU A 11 -23.55 3.60 -12.78
N GLY A 12 -23.20 4.83 -12.47
CA GLY A 12 -21.86 5.21 -12.01
C GLY A 12 -21.56 4.51 -10.70
N ALA A 13 -20.77 3.43 -10.75
CA ALA A 13 -20.17 2.85 -9.57
C ALA A 13 -19.25 3.90 -8.94
N ALA A 14 -19.66 4.45 -7.80
CA ALA A 14 -18.84 5.32 -6.99
C ALA A 14 -17.63 4.51 -6.51
N LEU A 15 -16.49 4.68 -7.20
CA LEU A 15 -15.19 4.27 -6.70
C LEU A 15 -14.90 5.11 -5.46
N THR A 16 -15.15 4.55 -4.28
CA THR A 16 -14.72 5.13 -3.00
C THR A 16 -13.19 5.08 -2.96
N SER A 17 -12.57 6.11 -3.52
CA SER A 17 -11.14 6.34 -3.44
C SER A 17 -10.79 6.60 -1.98
N HIS A 18 -10.29 5.58 -1.28
CA HIS A 18 -9.70 5.78 0.04
C HIS A 18 -8.41 6.57 -0.15
N ALA A 19 -8.45 7.85 0.22
CA ALA A 19 -7.26 8.69 0.19
C ALA A 19 -6.20 8.06 1.11
N ALA A 20 -5.00 7.86 0.57
CA ALA A 20 -3.86 7.45 1.37
C ALA A 20 -3.57 8.53 2.43
N PRO A 21 -3.09 8.14 3.63
CA PRO A 21 -2.64 9.11 4.61
C PRO A 21 -1.50 9.96 4.02
N ASP A 22 -1.42 11.21 4.43
CA ASP A 22 -0.26 12.05 4.10
C ASP A 22 1.02 11.48 4.74
N GLU A 23 2.17 11.88 4.19
CA GLU A 23 3.46 11.37 4.63
C GLU A 23 3.73 11.66 6.11
N ALA A 24 3.35 12.84 6.64
CA ALA A 24 3.60 13.18 8.02
C ALA A 24 2.82 12.26 8.98
N THR A 25 1.56 11.97 8.66
CA THR A 25 0.73 11.00 9.39
C THR A 25 1.34 9.60 9.32
N ALA A 26 1.76 9.14 8.14
CA ALA A 26 2.39 7.83 7.97
C ALA A 26 3.70 7.70 8.77
N MET A 27 4.54 8.74 8.74
CA MET A 27 5.81 8.79 9.47
C MET A 27 5.61 8.82 10.98
N ALA A 28 4.57 9.49 11.48
CA ALA A 28 4.22 9.47 12.89
C ALA A 28 3.86 8.05 13.38
N VAL A 29 3.07 7.31 12.59
CA VAL A 29 2.74 5.91 12.87
C VAL A 29 4.00 5.03 12.84
N ALA A 30 4.84 5.21 11.82
CA ALA A 30 6.06 4.45 11.68
C ALA A 30 7.04 4.66 12.85
N LYS A 31 7.16 5.92 13.31
CA LYS A 31 7.95 6.25 14.50
C LYS A 31 7.37 5.63 15.76
N LYS A 32 6.05 5.75 15.96
CA LYS A 32 5.36 5.22 17.15
C LYS A 32 5.49 3.70 17.28
N ASN A 33 5.49 2.98 16.15
CA ASN A 33 5.55 1.51 16.12
C ASN A 33 6.96 0.96 15.87
N GLY A 34 8.01 1.77 15.99
CA GLY A 34 9.40 1.30 15.89
C GLY A 34 9.87 0.89 14.49
N CYS A 35 9.09 1.16 13.43
CA CYS A 35 9.42 0.77 12.07
C CYS A 35 10.76 1.36 11.60
N LEU A 36 11.09 2.55 12.09
CA LEU A 36 12.30 3.29 11.75
C LEU A 36 13.61 2.66 12.26
N ALA A 37 13.53 1.65 13.13
CA ALA A 37 14.71 0.87 13.52
C ALA A 37 15.26 0.02 12.36
N CYS A 38 14.39 -0.37 11.41
CA CYS A 38 14.72 -1.29 10.33
C CYS A 38 14.41 -0.73 8.93
N HIS A 39 13.56 0.30 8.81
CA HIS A 39 13.14 0.88 7.54
C HIS A 39 13.39 2.39 7.49
N ALA A 40 13.56 2.93 6.29
CA ALA A 40 13.62 4.36 6.02
C ALA A 40 12.87 4.67 4.71
N LEU A 41 12.62 5.96 4.45
CA LEU A 41 11.93 6.40 3.23
C LEU A 41 12.70 6.03 1.96
N ASP A 42 13.99 6.37 1.91
CA ASP A 42 14.76 6.49 0.67
C ASP A 42 16.03 5.64 0.62
N LYS A 43 16.40 5.02 1.74
CA LYS A 43 17.61 4.18 1.84
C LYS A 43 17.32 2.85 2.51
N LYS A 44 18.01 1.82 2.04
CA LYS A 44 18.00 0.50 2.67
C LYS A 44 18.71 0.57 4.02
N LEU A 45 18.11 -0.06 5.04
CA LEU A 45 18.73 -0.30 6.34
C LEU A 45 18.82 -1.83 6.54
N VAL A 46 18.17 -2.36 7.57
CA VAL A 46 17.96 -3.81 7.73
C VAL A 46 16.90 -4.29 6.72
N GLY A 47 15.78 -3.58 6.67
CA GLY A 47 14.73 -3.74 5.67
C GLY A 47 14.92 -2.83 4.45
N PRO A 48 14.13 -3.05 3.38
CA PRO A 48 14.12 -2.19 2.19
C PRO A 48 13.65 -0.77 2.52
N ALA A 49 14.05 0.20 1.69
CA ALA A 49 13.48 1.54 1.70
C ALA A 49 12.00 1.49 1.32
N TRP A 50 11.14 2.33 1.91
CA TRP A 50 9.71 2.38 1.55
C TRP A 50 9.51 2.77 0.08
N ASN A 51 10.35 3.65 -0.47
CA ASN A 51 10.32 3.98 -1.89
C ASN A 51 10.56 2.74 -2.78
N ASP A 52 11.41 1.80 -2.35
CA ASP A 52 11.66 0.58 -3.11
C ASP A 52 10.50 -0.41 -2.99
N ILE A 53 9.84 -0.47 -1.82
CA ILE A 53 8.59 -1.22 -1.65
C ILE A 53 7.53 -0.65 -2.58
N GLY A 54 7.32 0.68 -2.57
CA GLY A 54 6.38 1.36 -3.45
C GLY A 54 6.64 1.05 -4.92
N LYS A 55 7.90 1.15 -5.37
CA LYS A 55 8.29 0.81 -6.75
C LYS A 55 8.01 -0.66 -7.10
N LYS A 56 8.35 -1.60 -6.22
CA LYS A 56 8.16 -3.04 -6.48
C LYS A 56 6.68 -3.40 -6.61
N TYR A 57 5.82 -2.78 -5.81
CA TYR A 57 4.41 -3.13 -5.67
C TYR A 57 3.43 -2.19 -6.40
N ALA A 58 3.93 -1.14 -7.08
CA ALA A 58 3.10 -0.09 -7.68
C ALA A 58 2.03 -0.60 -8.66
N ALA A 59 2.34 -1.67 -9.41
CA ALA A 59 1.44 -2.24 -10.41
C ALA A 59 0.63 -3.44 -9.90
N GLU A 60 0.80 -3.84 -8.63
CA GLU A 60 0.13 -5.01 -8.08
C GLU A 60 -1.22 -4.64 -7.46
N ALA A 61 -2.30 -5.13 -8.07
CA ALA A 61 -3.63 -5.02 -7.50
C ALA A 61 -3.69 -5.76 -6.16
N GLY A 62 -4.16 -5.08 -5.11
CA GLY A 62 -4.22 -5.65 -3.75
C GLY A 62 -2.90 -5.59 -2.97
N ALA A 63 -1.90 -4.85 -3.45
CA ALA A 63 -0.62 -4.70 -2.76
C ALA A 63 -0.76 -4.19 -1.33
N ALA A 64 -1.69 -3.25 -1.08
CA ALA A 64 -1.89 -2.67 0.24
C ALA A 64 -2.30 -3.73 1.27
N GLU A 65 -3.29 -4.56 0.95
CA GLU A 65 -3.80 -5.63 1.81
C GLU A 65 -2.71 -6.68 2.07
N GLN A 66 -1.99 -7.07 1.03
CA GLN A 66 -0.89 -8.02 1.16
C GLN A 66 0.24 -7.47 2.05
N LEU A 67 0.64 -6.20 1.87
CA LEU A 67 1.68 -5.56 2.66
C LEU A 67 1.26 -5.43 4.13
N VAL A 68 -0.01 -5.11 4.42
CA VAL A 68 -0.55 -5.10 5.78
C VAL A 68 -0.42 -6.48 6.44
N VAL A 69 -0.70 -7.57 5.70
CA VAL A 69 -0.51 -8.93 6.22
C VAL A 69 0.97 -9.19 6.55
N LYS A 70 1.89 -8.78 5.69
CA LYS A 70 3.34 -8.92 5.94
C LYS A 70 3.80 -8.15 7.17
N VAL A 71 3.29 -6.93 7.37
CA VAL A 71 3.60 -6.13 8.57
C VAL A 71 3.11 -6.85 9.83
N LYS A 72 1.87 -7.35 9.84
CA LYS A 72 1.28 -7.98 11.04
C LYS A 72 1.82 -9.38 11.37
N LYS A 73 2.23 -10.15 10.36
CA LYS A 73 2.66 -11.55 10.53
C LYS A 73 4.17 -11.73 10.42
N GLY A 74 4.89 -10.64 10.16
CA GLY A 74 6.27 -10.72 9.69
C GLY A 74 6.37 -11.26 8.26
N SER A 75 7.59 -11.22 7.71
CA SER A 75 7.88 -11.74 6.38
C SER A 75 9.32 -12.20 6.25
N LYS A 76 9.62 -13.13 5.34
CA LYS A 76 10.98 -13.59 5.03
C LYS A 76 11.16 -13.86 3.54
N GLY A 77 12.39 -13.75 3.04
CA GLY A 77 12.77 -14.18 1.69
C GLY A 77 12.41 -13.23 0.53
N VAL A 78 11.64 -12.17 0.76
CA VAL A 78 11.24 -11.23 -0.29
C VAL A 78 12.35 -10.22 -0.61
N TRP A 79 13.11 -9.81 0.41
CA TRP A 79 14.09 -8.71 0.34
C TRP A 79 15.50 -9.15 0.79
N GLY A 80 15.68 -10.42 1.08
CA GLY A 80 16.92 -11.00 1.60
C GLY A 80 16.68 -12.09 2.64
N ALA A 81 17.76 -12.52 3.27
CA ALA A 81 17.75 -13.60 4.27
C ALA A 81 17.22 -13.15 5.65
N VAL A 82 17.32 -11.86 5.97
CA VAL A 82 16.87 -11.32 7.27
C VAL A 82 15.33 -11.26 7.29
N PRO A 83 14.66 -11.92 8.25
CA PRO A 83 13.20 -11.84 8.38
C PRO A 83 12.78 -10.52 9.03
N MET A 84 11.63 -10.00 8.61
CA MET A 84 10.88 -8.98 9.34
C MET A 84 10.03 -9.69 10.41
N PRO A 85 10.19 -9.40 11.70
CA PRO A 85 9.35 -9.96 12.75
C PRO A 85 7.91 -9.40 12.69
N PRO A 86 6.93 -10.07 13.34
CA PRO A 86 5.58 -9.55 13.55
C PRO A 86 5.53 -8.28 14.40
#